data_AF-A0A847ZC32-F1
#
_entry.id   AF-A0A847ZC32-F1
#
_cell.length_a   1.000
_cell.length_b   1.000
_cell.length_c   1.000
_cell.angle_alpha   90.00
_cell.angle_beta   90.00
_cell.angle_gamma   90.00
#
_symmetry.space_group_name_H-M   'P 1'
#
loop_
_entity.id
_entity.type
_entity.pdbx_description
1 polymer ?
#
loop_
_entity_poly.entity_id
_entity_poly.type
_entity_poly.pdbx_seq_one_letter_code
_entity_poly.pdbx_strand_id
1 'polypeptide(L)'
;MLIIIHLLLMFAASLCLLAGVGLARFGRKRKFWLRGHKNLNSAGGILLTAGGVMAFVNIILTGSDHLAELHHRIGFIALMLTFLTVFLGFYSLKASNKSVFRAVHRWSGRLSPIAILAALTLGLSMIGIF
;
A
#
# COMPACT_ATOMS: atom_id res chain seq x y z
N MET A 1 13.91 4.08 17.32
CA MET A 1 14.32 4.44 15.94
C MET A 1 13.49 3.71 14.87
N LEU A 2 13.22 2.40 15.02
CA LEU A 2 12.43 1.63 14.04
C LEU A 2 11.04 2.21 13.77
N ILE A 3 10.34 2.73 14.79
CA ILE A 3 9.02 3.37 14.63
C ILE A 3 9.09 4.64 13.75
N ILE A 4 10.15 5.45 13.89
CA ILE A 4 10.33 6.66 13.06
C ILE A 4 10.58 6.25 11.61
N ILE A 5 11.43 5.25 11.39
CA ILE A 5 11.70 4.72 10.05
C ILE A 5 10.42 4.12 9.45
N HIS A 6 9.65 3.36 10.23
CA HIS A 6 8.34 2.84 9.85
C HIS A 6 7.41 3.96 9.40
N LEU A 7 7.25 5.03 10.21
CA LEU A 7 6.39 6.16 9.89
C LEU A 7 6.80 6.83 8.56
N LEU A 8 8.09 7.13 8.38
CA LEU A 8 8.60 7.78 7.17
C LEU A 8 8.38 6.90 5.93
N LEU A 9 8.65 5.59 6.04
CA LEU A 9 8.43 4.64 4.96
C LEU A 9 6.94 4.50 4.62
N MET A 10 6.06 4.43 5.61
CA MET A 10 4.61 4.34 5.43
C MET A 10 4.04 5.59 4.76
N PHE A 11 4.52 6.77 5.16
CA PHE A 11 4.12 8.03 4.55
C PHE A 11 4.56 8.12 3.08
N ALA A 12 5.83 7.81 2.80
CA ALA A 12 6.36 7.79 1.44
C ALA A 12 5.66 6.73 0.55
N ALA A 13 5.38 5.55 1.11
CA ALA A 13 4.61 4.49 0.43
C ALA A 13 3.21 4.98 0.07
N SER A 14 2.52 5.62 1.02
CA SER A 14 1.17 6.17 0.83
C SER A 14 1.14 7.20 -0.29
N LEU A 15 2.09 8.15 -0.29
CA LEU A 15 2.22 9.15 -1.36
C LEU A 15 2.47 8.49 -2.72
N CYS A 16 3.38 7.52 -2.80
CA CYS A 16 3.65 6.79 -4.05
C CYS A 16 2.43 6.05 -4.58
N LEU A 17 1.72 5.31 -3.72
CA LEU A 17 0.55 4.53 -4.10
C LEU A 17 -0.62 5.43 -4.51
N LEU A 18 -0.87 6.51 -3.77
CA LEU A 18 -1.89 7.50 -4.12
C LEU A 18 -1.58 8.21 -5.44
N ALA A 19 -0.32 8.61 -5.65
CA ALA A 19 0.12 9.20 -6.91
C ALA A 19 -0.02 8.22 -8.08
N GLY A 20 0.32 6.94 -7.87
CA GLY A 20 0.16 5.88 -8.86
C GLY A 20 -1.30 5.66 -9.26
N VAL A 21 -2.21 5.59 -8.28
CA VAL A 21 -3.66 5.47 -8.51
C VAL A 21 -4.22 6.74 -9.17
N GLY A 22 -3.81 7.92 -8.71
CA GLY A 22 -4.17 9.21 -9.30
C GLY A 22 -3.76 9.31 -10.77
N LEU A 23 -2.55 8.87 -11.12
CA LEU A 23 -2.09 8.84 -12.51
C LEU A 23 -2.93 7.89 -13.38
N ALA A 24 -3.38 6.75 -12.86
CA ALA A 24 -4.27 5.85 -13.59
C ALA A 24 -5.71 6.36 -13.72
N ARG A 25 -6.14 7.27 -12.84
CA ARG A 25 -7.48 7.89 -12.88
C ARG A 25 -7.53 9.13 -13.77
N PHE A 26 -6.59 10.05 -13.58
CA PHE A 26 -6.60 11.37 -14.21
C PHE A 26 -5.60 11.49 -15.37
N GLY A 27 -4.54 10.70 -15.35
CA GLY A 27 -3.41 10.81 -16.28
C GLY A 27 -3.49 9.95 -17.54
N ARG A 28 -4.59 9.23 -17.80
CA ARG A 28 -4.68 8.24 -18.90
C ARG A 28 -4.37 8.80 -20.29
N LYS A 29 -4.57 10.10 -20.52
CA LYS A 29 -4.26 10.76 -21.80
C LYS A 29 -2.75 10.91 -22.04
N ARG A 30 -1.91 10.78 -21.00
CA ARG A 30 -0.45 10.96 -21.10
C ARG A 30 0.21 9.67 -21.62
N LYS A 31 1.13 9.78 -22.58
CA LYS A 31 1.84 8.61 -23.18
C LYS A 31 2.54 7.73 -22.15
N PHE A 32 2.98 8.29 -21.02
CA PHE A 32 3.71 7.58 -19.96
C PHE A 32 2.84 7.08 -18.80
N TRP A 33 1.51 7.19 -18.88
CA TRP A 33 0.61 6.90 -17.74
C TRP A 33 0.83 5.50 -17.16
N LEU A 34 0.93 4.48 -18.02
CA LEU A 34 1.06 3.09 -17.58
C LEU A 34 2.44 2.83 -16.94
N ARG A 35 3.50 3.37 -17.54
CA ARG A 35 4.86 3.28 -16.99
C ARG A 35 4.96 3.98 -15.64
N GLY A 36 4.43 5.19 -15.54
CA GLY A 36 4.40 5.93 -14.27
C GLY A 36 3.56 5.22 -13.20
N HIS A 37 2.38 4.71 -13.56
CA HIS A 37 1.50 3.97 -12.65
C HIS A 37 2.22 2.73 -12.11
N LYS A 38 2.86 1.96 -12.99
CA LYS A 38 3.63 0.77 -12.62
C LYS A 38 4.79 1.12 -11.69
N ASN A 39 5.59 2.11 -12.05
CA ASN A 39 6.78 2.48 -11.29
C ASN A 39 6.42 3.03 -9.90
N LEU A 40 5.46 3.95 -9.82
CA LEU A 40 5.00 4.53 -8.56
C LEU A 40 4.41 3.46 -7.63
N ASN A 41 3.56 2.57 -8.14
CA ASN A 41 2.97 1.53 -7.30
C ASN A 41 3.96 0.42 -6.92
N SER A 42 4.96 0.13 -7.77
CA SER A 42 6.02 -0.82 -7.42
C SER A 42 6.93 -0.25 -6.33
N ALA A 43 7.35 1.01 -6.48
CA ALA A 43 8.13 1.71 -5.46
C ALA A 43 7.35 1.84 -4.14
N GLY A 44 6.08 2.24 -4.23
CA GLY A 44 5.18 2.30 -3.07
C GLY A 44 4.99 0.95 -2.39
N GLY A 45 4.85 -0.14 -3.16
CA GLY A 45 4.77 -1.50 -2.61
C GLY A 45 6.05 -1.95 -1.89
N ILE A 46 7.23 -1.61 -2.42
CA ILE A 46 8.52 -1.89 -1.78
C ILE A 46 8.64 -1.11 -0.46
N LEU A 47 8.31 0.20 -0.47
CA LEU A 47 8.34 1.04 0.73
C LEU A 47 7.34 0.55 1.79
N LEU A 48 6.13 0.17 1.37
CA LEU A 48 5.10 -0.39 2.25
C LEU A 48 5.59 -1.69 2.91
N THR A 49 6.23 -2.57 2.13
CA THR A 49 6.80 -3.82 2.63
C THR A 49 7.93 -3.54 3.62
N ALA A 50 8.88 -2.67 3.26
CA ALA A 50 10.00 -2.32 4.13
C ALA A 50 9.53 -1.70 5.44
N GLY A 51 8.58 -0.76 5.41
CA GLY A 51 8.01 -0.20 6.64
C GLY A 51 7.24 -1.26 7.44
N GLY A 52 6.55 -2.18 6.79
CA GLY A 52 5.86 -3.30 7.47
C GLY A 52 6.83 -4.19 8.21
N VAL A 53 7.98 -4.49 7.60
CA VAL A 53 9.09 -5.22 8.25
C VAL A 53 9.61 -4.44 9.47
N MET A 54 9.80 -3.12 9.36
CA MET A 54 10.26 -2.30 10.50
C MET A 54 9.28 -2.37 11.69
N ALA A 55 7.96 -2.30 11.44
CA ALA A 55 6.96 -2.45 12.49
C ALA A 55 6.97 -3.85 13.09
N PHE A 56 7.05 -4.89 12.24
CA PHE A 56 7.07 -6.28 12.71
C PHE A 56 8.30 -6.58 13.58
N VAL A 57 9.49 -6.13 13.16
CA VAL A 57 10.72 -6.25 13.95
C VAL A 57 10.60 -5.48 15.25
N ASN A 58 10.01 -4.28 15.24
CA ASN A 58 9.78 -3.51 16.46
C ASN A 58 8.92 -4.29 17.47
N ILE A 59 7.83 -4.92 17.03
CA ILE A 59 6.95 -5.73 17.90
C ILE A 59 7.73 -6.89 18.54
N ILE A 60 8.57 -7.60 17.77
CA ILE A 60 9.41 -8.69 18.27
C ILE A 60 10.37 -8.18 19.36
N LEU A 61 11.04 -7.06 19.09
CA LEU A 61 12.05 -6.50 20.01
C LEU A 61 11.43 -5.95 21.30
N THR A 62 10.18 -5.45 21.23
CA THR A 62 9.48 -4.92 22.41
C THR A 62 8.68 -5.98 23.17
N GLY A 63 8.58 -7.21 22.64
CA GLY A 63 7.78 -8.28 23.23
C GLY A 63 6.28 -7.97 23.27
N SER A 64 5.81 -7.10 22.38
CA SER A 64 4.41 -6.66 22.34
C SER A 64 3.54 -7.66 21.58
N ASP A 65 2.23 -7.65 21.85
CA ASP A 65 1.29 -8.53 21.16
C ASP A 65 1.14 -8.16 19.67
N HIS A 66 1.33 -9.16 18.80
CA HIS A 66 1.07 -9.01 17.38
C HIS A 66 -0.43 -8.76 17.13
N LEU A 67 -0.76 -7.79 16.27
CA LEU A 67 -2.13 -7.51 15.83
C LEU A 67 -3.14 -7.13 16.94
N ALA A 68 -2.67 -6.75 18.13
CA ALA A 68 -3.55 -6.33 19.22
C ALA A 68 -4.40 -5.12 18.83
N GLU A 69 -3.75 -4.09 18.29
CA GLU A 69 -4.38 -2.82 17.94
C GLU A 69 -5.06 -2.81 16.57
N LEU A 70 -6.07 -1.96 16.43
CA LEU A 70 -6.80 -1.79 15.17
C LEU A 70 -5.88 -1.32 14.03
N HIS A 71 -4.91 -0.44 14.34
CA HIS A 71 -3.88 0.00 13.39
C HIS A 71 -3.11 -1.19 12.80
N HIS A 72 -2.68 -2.14 13.64
CA HIS A 72 -1.94 -3.33 13.18
C HIS A 72 -2.77 -4.18 12.21
N ARG A 73 -4.06 -4.40 12.54
CA ARG A 73 -4.98 -5.21 11.72
C ARG A 73 -5.26 -4.56 10.37
N ILE A 74 -5.62 -3.27 10.38
CA ILE A 74 -5.91 -2.52 9.15
C ILE A 74 -4.63 -2.36 8.30
N GLY A 75 -3.48 -2.11 8.93
CA GLY A 75 -2.18 -2.06 8.26
C GLY A 75 -1.82 -3.37 7.57
N PHE A 76 -2.06 -4.52 8.22
CA PHE A 76 -1.84 -5.83 7.60
C PHE A 76 -2.79 -6.07 6.41
N ILE A 77 -4.07 -5.73 6.54
CA ILE A 77 -5.04 -5.80 5.44
C ILE A 77 -4.60 -4.92 4.26
N ALA A 78 -4.14 -3.70 4.54
CA ALA A 78 -3.62 -2.78 3.52
C ALA A 78 -2.39 -3.35 2.79
N LEU A 79 -1.48 -3.99 3.52
CA LEU A 79 -0.31 -4.67 2.97
C LEU A 79 -0.72 -5.80 2.02
N MET A 80 -1.61 -6.70 2.48
CA MET A 80 -2.10 -7.83 1.68
C MET A 80 -2.86 -7.38 0.43
N LEU A 81 -3.75 -6.39 0.56
CA LEU A 81 -4.47 -5.81 -0.57
C LEU A 81 -3.52 -5.16 -1.59
N THR A 82 -2.48 -4.49 -1.12
CA THR A 82 -1.45 -3.90 -2.00
C THR A 82 -0.70 -4.98 -2.77
N PHE A 83 -0.24 -6.03 -2.09
CA PHE A 83 0.41 -7.17 -2.73
C PHE A 83 -0.47 -7.82 -3.80
N LEU A 84 -1.72 -8.11 -3.46
CA LEU A 84 -2.71 -8.64 -4.40
C LEU A 84 -2.88 -7.70 -5.60
N THR A 85 -3.04 -6.40 -5.36
CA THR A 85 -3.25 -5.40 -6.43
C THR A 85 -2.05 -5.31 -7.36
N VAL A 86 -0.83 -5.27 -6.82
CA VAL A 86 0.41 -5.23 -7.61
C VAL A 86 0.55 -6.50 -8.44
N PHE A 87 0.36 -7.67 -7.81
CA PHE A 87 0.38 -8.95 -8.50
C PHE A 87 -0.62 -9.00 -9.66
N LEU A 88 -1.87 -8.62 -9.42
CA LEU A 88 -2.91 -8.57 -10.45
C LEU A 88 -2.58 -7.54 -11.55
N GLY A 89 -1.91 -6.44 -11.20
CA GLY A 89 -1.45 -5.44 -12.15
C GLY A 89 -0.51 -6.04 -13.20
N PHE A 90 0.48 -6.81 -12.77
CA PHE A 90 1.39 -7.51 -13.68
C PHE A 90 0.73 -8.70 -14.38
N TYR A 91 -0.04 -9.50 -13.64
CA TYR A 91 -0.65 -10.72 -14.16
C TYR A 91 -1.73 -10.41 -15.21
N SER A 92 -2.54 -9.36 -15.02
CA SER A 92 -3.60 -8.98 -15.96
C SER A 92 -3.11 -8.61 -17.37
N LEU A 93 -1.81 -8.32 -17.52
CA LEU A 93 -1.18 -8.07 -18.82
C LEU A 93 -0.96 -9.37 -19.62
N LYS A 94 -0.73 -10.49 -18.91
CA LYS A 94 -0.41 -11.80 -19.47
C LYS A 94 -1.58 -12.80 -19.42
N ALA A 95 -2.59 -12.56 -18.58
CA ALA A 95 -3.70 -13.47 -18.38
C ALA A 95 -4.48 -13.77 -19.67
N SER A 96 -5.02 -14.99 -19.78
CA SER A 96 -5.95 -15.38 -20.85
C SER A 96 -7.24 -14.57 -20.76
N ASN A 97 -7.85 -14.52 -19.57
CA ASN A 97 -9.06 -13.74 -19.31
C ASN A 97 -8.75 -12.32 -18.78
N LYS A 98 -8.19 -11.47 -19.64
CA LYS A 98 -7.72 -10.13 -19.24
C LYS A 98 -8.82 -9.23 -18.68
N SER A 99 -10.08 -9.38 -19.07
CA SER A 99 -11.19 -8.53 -18.60
C SER A 99 -11.44 -8.73 -17.10
N VAL A 100 -11.52 -10.00 -16.66
CA VAL A 100 -11.74 -10.37 -15.26
C VAL A 100 -10.58 -9.88 -14.39
N PHE A 101 -9.34 -10.22 -14.74
CA PHE A 101 -8.19 -9.82 -13.92
C PHE A 101 -7.99 -8.30 -13.84
N ARG A 102 -8.32 -7.55 -14.91
CA ARG A 102 -8.34 -6.08 -14.86
C ARG A 102 -9.47 -5.55 -13.99
N ALA A 103 -10.63 -6.21 -13.96
CA ALA A 103 -11.73 -5.82 -13.07
C ALA A 103 -11.31 -6.00 -11.61
N VAL A 104 -10.75 -7.16 -11.26
CA VAL A 104 -10.27 -7.43 -9.90
C VAL A 104 -9.13 -6.47 -9.52
N HIS A 105 -8.13 -6.26 -10.39
CA HIS A 105 -7.06 -5.28 -10.16
C HIS A 105 -7.60 -3.86 -9.87
N ARG A 106 -8.62 -3.42 -10.61
CA ARG A 106 -9.22 -2.09 -10.40
C ARG A 106 -10.00 -2.00 -9.09
N TRP A 107 -10.72 -3.04 -8.71
CA TRP A 107 -11.43 -3.08 -7.44
C TRP A 107 -10.46 -3.16 -6.25
N SER A 108 -9.49 -4.07 -6.31
CA SER A 108 -8.45 -4.18 -5.28
C SER A 108 -7.63 -2.88 -5.18
N GLY A 109 -7.32 -2.23 -6.30
CA GLY A 109 -6.63 -0.95 -6.35
C GLY A 109 -7.46 0.26 -5.89
N ARG A 110 -8.78 0.12 -5.73
CA ARG A 110 -9.63 1.12 -5.05
C ARG A 110 -9.68 0.87 -3.55
N LEU A 111 -9.74 -0.39 -3.14
CA LEU A 111 -9.79 -0.78 -1.73
C LEU A 111 -8.44 -0.58 -1.03
N SER A 112 -7.32 -0.83 -1.71
CA SER A 112 -5.98 -0.71 -1.10
C SER A 112 -5.70 0.71 -0.59
N PRO A 113 -5.89 1.79 -1.37
CA PRO A 113 -5.70 3.16 -0.86
C PRO A 113 -6.63 3.52 0.29
N ILE A 114 -7.87 3.01 0.31
CA ILE A 114 -8.80 3.23 1.42
C ILE A 114 -8.23 2.60 2.71
N ALA A 115 -7.78 1.34 2.63
CA ALA A 115 -7.17 0.65 3.76
C ALA A 115 -5.86 1.32 4.21
N ILE A 116 -5.03 1.79 3.27
CA ILE A 116 -3.79 2.53 3.57
C ILE A 116 -4.10 3.83 4.30
N LEU A 117 -5.06 4.62 3.81
CA LEU A 117 -5.44 5.87 4.45
C LEU A 117 -6.01 5.63 5.85
N ALA A 118 -6.85 4.61 6.03
CA ALA A 118 -7.36 4.23 7.35
C ALA A 118 -6.24 3.77 8.30
N ALA A 119 -5.28 2.97 7.82
CA ALA A 119 -4.13 2.56 8.62
C ALA A 119 -3.26 3.77 9.01
N LEU A 120 -3.01 4.67 8.06
CA LEU A 120 -2.22 5.89 8.29
C LEU A 120 -2.91 6.79 9.32
N THR A 121 -4.22 7.01 9.20
CA THR A 121 -4.95 7.83 10.18
C THR A 121 -4.92 7.21 11.57
N LEU A 122 -5.13 5.90 11.68
CA LEU A 122 -5.03 5.21 12.98
C LEU A 122 -3.62 5.35 13.57
N GLY A 123 -2.57 5.19 12.75
CA GLY A 123 -1.19 5.30 13.20
C GLY A 123 -0.82 6.72 13.66
N LEU A 124 -1.31 7.76 12.96
CA LEU A 124 -1.10 9.16 13.36
C LEU A 124 -1.85 9.52 14.67
N SER A 125 -3.05 8.96 14.87
CA SER A 125 -3.81 9.15 16.12
C SER A 125 -3.13 8.50 17.32
N MET A 126 -2.56 7.30 17.16
CA MET A 126 -1.80 6.62 18.21
C MET A 126 -0.59 7.43 18.72
N ILE A 127 -0.02 8.30 17.88
CA ILE A 127 1.08 9.20 18.25
C ILE A 127 0.61 10.61 18.62
N GLY A 128 -0.70 10.81 18.79
CA GLY A 128 -1.30 12.04 19.31
C GLY A 128 -1.36 13.22 18.35
N ILE A 129 -1.29 12.99 17.03
CA ILE A 129 -1.42 14.08 16.05
C ILE A 129 -2.87 14.57 15.94
N PHE A 130 -3.85 13.70 16.17
CA PHE A 130 -5.28 14.03 16.29
C PHE A 130 -6.04 12.99 17.10
#